data_AF-V4JIF0-F1
#
_entry.id   AF-V4JIF0-F1
#
_cell.length_a   1.000
_cell.length_b   1.000
_cell.length_c   1.000
_cell.angle_alpha   90.00
_cell.angle_beta   90.00
_cell.angle_gamma   90.00
#
_symmetry.space_group_name_H-M   'P 1'
#
loop_
_entity.id
_entity.type
_entity.pdbx_description
1 polymer ?
#
loop_
_entity_poly.entity_id
_entity_poly.type
_entity_poly.pdbx_seq_one_letter_code
_entity_poly.pdbx_strand_id
1 'polypeptide(L)'
;MSHIAYGDVEHFRPKGGFRQHQDDALGRPGYYWLAYEWENLLFSCQLCNQRFKKNLFPLADPALRARNHKDTLGRETPLLVDPSNEDPSQSIGFRAEVAYGLDRAGRGERTLRALGLNRIELVESRRDYLKDLQAFRQIVSLAEAKPDNAPLQQAAQAAEQRLMRAVQDSAAYAGMARSMMAADGS
;
A
#
# COMPACT_ATOMS: atom_id res chain seq x y z
N MET A 1 1.94 -22.56 5.49
CA MET A 1 0.56 -22.15 5.13
C MET A 1 0.62 -21.47 3.77
N SER A 2 0.14 -22.12 2.72
CA SER A 2 0.11 -21.57 1.35
C SER A 2 -0.95 -20.48 1.26
N HIS A 3 -0.54 -19.22 1.37
CA HIS A 3 -1.46 -18.08 1.37
C HIS A 3 -1.76 -17.62 -0.06
N ILE A 4 -2.34 -18.49 -0.91
CA ILE A 4 -2.99 -18.01 -2.14
C ILE A 4 -4.36 -17.48 -1.71
N ALA A 5 -4.38 -16.27 -1.15
CA ALA A 5 -5.61 -15.49 -1.06
C ALA A 5 -5.78 -14.81 -2.41
N TYR A 6 -6.82 -15.20 -3.14
CA TYR A 6 -7.23 -14.50 -4.35
C TYR A 6 -7.53 -13.04 -3.99
N GLY A 7 -7.05 -12.09 -4.79
CA GLY A 7 -7.46 -10.70 -4.61
C GLY A 7 -8.89 -10.50 -5.10
N ASP A 8 -9.56 -9.50 -4.56
CA ASP A 8 -10.90 -9.10 -4.99
C ASP A 8 -10.80 -7.81 -5.82
N VAL A 9 -11.63 -7.70 -6.85
CA VAL A 9 -11.93 -6.41 -7.47
C VAL A 9 -12.76 -5.61 -6.48
N GLU A 10 -12.22 -4.48 -6.06
CA GLU A 10 -12.79 -3.59 -5.06
C GLU A 10 -13.10 -2.21 -5.64
N HIS A 11 -14.12 -1.55 -5.10
CA HIS A 11 -14.47 -0.19 -5.47
C HIS A 11 -13.77 0.84 -4.57
N PHE A 12 -13.03 1.77 -5.14
CA PHE A 12 -12.47 2.88 -4.35
C PHE A 12 -13.60 3.67 -3.67
N ARG A 13 -14.58 4.13 -4.47
CA ARG A 13 -15.87 4.69 -4.04
C ARG A 13 -16.92 3.58 -3.98
N PRO A 14 -17.46 3.25 -2.79
CA PRO A 14 -18.30 2.07 -2.61
C PRO A 14 -19.67 2.23 -3.29
N LYS A 15 -20.02 1.24 -4.12
CA LYS A 15 -21.26 1.26 -4.93
C LYS A 15 -22.55 1.14 -4.10
N GLY A 16 -22.52 0.37 -3.01
CA GLY A 16 -23.71 -0.02 -2.25
C GLY A 16 -24.13 0.94 -1.14
N GLY A 17 -23.23 1.83 -0.73
CA GLY A 17 -23.41 2.77 0.37
C GLY A 17 -22.05 3.19 0.93
N PHE A 18 -22.02 4.21 1.78
CA PHE A 18 -20.78 4.73 2.35
C PHE A 18 -20.87 4.86 3.87
N ARG A 19 -19.72 4.98 4.51
CA ARG A 19 -19.58 5.37 5.92
C ARG A 19 -18.51 6.46 6.04
N GLN A 20 -18.75 7.45 6.90
CA GLN A 20 -17.75 8.48 7.21
C GLN A 20 -16.80 7.99 8.31
N HIS A 21 -17.32 7.29 9.30
CA HIS A 21 -16.59 6.55 10.33
C HIS A 21 -16.99 5.07 10.32
N GLN A 22 -16.13 4.18 10.81
CA GLN A 22 -16.32 2.72 10.64
C GLN A 22 -17.62 2.20 11.28
N ASP A 23 -18.03 2.81 12.38
CA ASP A 23 -19.21 2.44 13.17
C ASP A 23 -20.48 3.18 12.76
N ASP A 24 -20.41 4.10 11.79
CA ASP A 24 -21.57 4.82 11.31
C ASP A 24 -22.60 3.88 10.67
N ALA A 25 -23.87 4.27 10.78
CA ALA A 25 -24.92 3.69 9.95
C ALA A 25 -24.55 3.82 8.46
N LEU A 26 -24.95 2.82 7.66
CA LEU A 26 -24.65 2.82 6.23
C LEU A 26 -25.43 3.94 5.53
N GLY A 27 -24.71 4.96 5.07
CA GLY A 27 -25.26 6.04 4.25
C GLY A 27 -25.64 5.55 2.85
N ARG A 28 -26.75 6.07 2.33
CA ARG A 28 -27.26 5.79 0.99
C ARG A 28 -27.70 7.09 0.30
N PRO A 29 -27.67 7.16 -1.04
CA PRO A 29 -27.17 6.12 -1.96
C PRO A 29 -25.64 5.98 -1.90
N GLY A 30 -25.11 4.85 -2.39
CA GLY A 30 -23.69 4.71 -2.71
C GLY A 30 -23.38 5.23 -4.11
N TYR A 31 -22.13 5.08 -4.55
CA TYR A 31 -21.66 5.54 -5.86
C TYR A 31 -22.00 4.53 -6.97
N TYR A 32 -23.27 4.14 -7.09
CA TYR A 32 -23.71 3.06 -7.97
C TYR A 32 -23.40 3.32 -9.45
N TRP A 33 -23.40 4.60 -9.87
CA TRP A 33 -23.08 5.00 -11.24
C TRP A 33 -21.60 4.85 -11.58
N LEU A 34 -20.72 4.68 -10.57
CA LEU A 34 -19.29 4.42 -10.76
C LEU A 34 -18.94 2.93 -10.64
N ALA A 35 -19.93 2.04 -10.59
CA ALA A 35 -19.69 0.62 -10.31
C ALA A 35 -18.88 -0.09 -11.41
N TYR A 36 -18.86 0.46 -12.63
CA TYR A 36 -18.18 -0.11 -13.80
C TYR A 36 -17.17 0.86 -14.43
N GLU A 37 -16.78 1.91 -13.72
CA GLU A 37 -15.73 2.84 -14.15
C GLU A 37 -14.36 2.28 -13.75
N TRP A 38 -13.42 2.19 -14.69
CA TRP A 38 -12.11 1.58 -14.46
C TRP A 38 -11.32 2.28 -13.36
N GLU A 39 -11.43 3.61 -13.30
CA GLU A 39 -10.78 4.46 -12.30
C GLU A 39 -11.32 4.21 -10.88
N ASN A 40 -12.48 3.54 -10.77
CA ASN A 40 -13.09 3.16 -9.51
C ASN A 40 -12.87 1.67 -9.16
N LEU A 41 -12.23 0.88 -10.02
CA LEU A 41 -11.99 -0.56 -9.84
C LEU A 41 -10.52 -0.82 -9.50
N LEU A 42 -10.27 -1.38 -8.32
CA LEU A 42 -8.93 -1.69 -7.82
C LEU A 42 -8.80 -3.19 -7.54
N PHE A 43 -7.65 -3.78 -7.86
CA PHE A 43 -7.32 -5.11 -7.36
C PHE A 43 -6.80 -4.99 -5.93
N SER A 44 -7.46 -5.63 -4.97
CA SER A 44 -7.15 -5.49 -3.55
C SER A 44 -7.10 -6.81 -2.81
N CYS A 45 -6.43 -6.84 -1.66
CA CYS A 45 -6.40 -8.02 -0.82
C CYS A 45 -7.78 -8.28 -0.18
N GLN A 46 -8.23 -9.54 -0.12
CA GLN A 46 -9.53 -9.91 0.48
C GLN A 46 -9.74 -9.34 1.88
N LEU A 47 -8.74 -9.45 2.78
CA LEU A 47 -8.87 -8.89 4.13
C LEU A 47 -8.98 -7.36 4.10
N CYS A 48 -8.19 -6.69 3.25
CA CYS A 48 -8.17 -5.24 3.10
C CYS A 48 -9.57 -4.74 2.76
N ASN A 49 -10.23 -5.42 1.83
CA ASN A 49 -11.58 -5.10 1.42
C ASN A 49 -12.64 -5.54 2.45
N GLN A 50 -12.77 -6.84 2.66
CA GLN A 50 -13.91 -7.44 3.36
C GLN A 50 -13.91 -7.19 4.86
N ARG A 51 -12.73 -7.13 5.49
CA ARG A 51 -12.60 -6.97 6.94
C ARG A 51 -12.37 -5.52 7.35
N PHE A 52 -11.49 -4.80 6.64
CA PHE A 52 -11.06 -3.46 7.03
C PHE A 52 -11.88 -2.36 6.35
N LYS A 53 -11.69 -2.11 5.04
CA LYS A 53 -12.29 -0.97 4.33
C LYS A 53 -13.80 -1.03 4.29
N LYS A 54 -14.37 -2.15 3.79
CA LYS A 54 -15.81 -2.28 3.54
C LYS A 54 -16.35 -1.04 2.80
N ASN A 55 -17.39 -0.42 3.35
CA ASN A 55 -18.02 0.80 2.82
C ASN A 55 -17.40 2.10 3.36
N LEU A 56 -16.27 2.06 4.07
CA LEU A 56 -15.62 3.25 4.60
C LEU A 56 -15.09 4.10 3.44
N PHE A 57 -15.63 5.30 3.29
CA PHE A 57 -15.18 6.26 2.28
C PHE A 57 -15.31 7.68 2.83
N PRO A 58 -14.40 8.08 3.75
CA PRO A 58 -14.43 9.37 4.40
C PRO A 58 -14.04 10.50 3.44
N LEU A 59 -14.79 11.61 3.50
CA LEU A 59 -14.45 12.87 2.84
C LEU A 59 -14.00 13.91 3.87
N ALA A 60 -13.18 14.87 3.45
CA ALA A 60 -12.81 16.01 4.29
C ALA A 60 -14.04 16.83 4.70
N ASP A 61 -14.94 17.09 3.75
CA ASP A 61 -16.26 17.66 3.98
C ASP A 61 -17.36 16.70 3.48
N PRO A 62 -18.06 16.00 4.39
CA PRO A 62 -19.16 15.11 4.03
C PRO A 62 -20.34 15.79 3.33
N ALA A 63 -20.51 17.12 3.47
CA ALA A 63 -21.59 17.86 2.82
C ALA A 63 -21.38 17.99 1.31
N LEU A 64 -20.14 17.86 0.84
CA LEU A 64 -19.79 17.92 -0.59
C LEU A 64 -19.89 16.55 -1.31
N ARG A 65 -20.35 15.51 -0.61
CA ARG A 65 -20.49 14.16 -1.18
C ARG A 65 -21.44 14.14 -2.38
N ALA A 66 -20.95 13.64 -3.51
CA ALA A 66 -21.77 13.33 -4.66
C ALA A 66 -22.72 12.16 -4.33
N ARG A 67 -24.00 12.34 -4.63
CA ARG A 67 -25.09 11.39 -4.35
C ARG A 67 -25.68 10.75 -5.60
N ASN A 68 -25.43 11.32 -6.78
CA ASN A 68 -25.90 10.74 -8.04
C ASN A 68 -25.00 11.15 -9.23
N HIS A 69 -25.27 10.56 -10.40
CA HIS A 69 -24.51 10.78 -11.65
C HIS A 69 -24.54 12.21 -12.20
N LYS A 70 -25.40 13.09 -11.69
CA LYS A 70 -25.45 14.51 -12.07
C LYS A 70 -24.58 15.40 -11.18
N ASP A 71 -24.08 14.87 -10.06
CA ASP A 71 -23.27 15.64 -9.12
C ASP A 71 -21.80 15.67 -9.56
N THR A 72 -21.09 16.75 -9.23
CA THR A 72 -19.68 16.94 -9.60
C THR A 72 -18.75 16.26 -8.59
N LEU A 73 -18.09 15.17 -8.99
CA LEU A 73 -17.12 14.45 -8.15
C LEU A 73 -15.92 15.29 -7.71
N GLY A 74 -15.48 16.25 -8.53
CA GLY A 74 -14.32 17.10 -8.25
C GLY A 74 -14.49 18.03 -7.04
N ARG A 75 -15.68 18.11 -6.45
CA ARG A 75 -15.91 18.84 -5.18
C ARG A 75 -15.58 18.00 -3.95
N GLU A 76 -15.45 16.68 -4.09
CA GLU A 76 -15.07 15.80 -3.01
C GLU A 76 -13.57 15.88 -2.74
N THR A 77 -13.18 15.76 -1.47
CA THR A 77 -11.78 15.53 -1.09
C THR A 77 -11.71 14.24 -0.28
N PRO A 78 -11.40 13.09 -0.93
CA PRO A 78 -11.29 11.81 -0.24
C PRO A 78 -10.15 11.80 0.77
N LEU A 79 -10.40 11.22 1.95
CA LEU A 79 -9.39 11.07 3.00
C LEU A 79 -8.60 9.75 2.91
N LEU A 80 -8.91 8.90 1.91
CA LEU A 80 -8.14 7.71 1.57
C LEU A 80 -7.29 8.00 0.33
N VAL A 81 -6.12 7.36 0.25
CA VAL A 81 -5.22 7.42 -0.91
C VAL A 81 -5.76 6.53 -2.02
N ASP A 82 -5.81 7.05 -3.25
CA ASP A 82 -6.33 6.38 -4.43
C ASP A 82 -5.19 5.95 -5.37
N PRO A 83 -4.70 4.70 -5.29
CA PRO A 83 -3.55 4.26 -6.07
C PRO A 83 -3.78 4.24 -7.59
N SER A 84 -5.02 4.37 -8.07
CA SER A 84 -5.29 4.51 -9.53
C SER A 84 -5.03 5.94 -10.04
N ASN A 85 -5.03 6.94 -9.16
CA ASN A 85 -5.01 8.35 -9.52
C ASN A 85 -3.85 9.13 -8.91
N GLU A 86 -3.16 8.58 -7.90
CA GLU A 86 -1.99 9.21 -7.28
C GLU A 86 -0.95 8.18 -6.86
N ASP A 87 0.30 8.62 -6.71
CA ASP A 87 1.40 7.79 -6.21
C ASP A 87 1.32 7.64 -4.67
N PRO A 88 1.06 6.43 -4.14
CA PRO A 88 0.95 6.21 -2.71
C PRO A 88 2.23 6.50 -1.94
N SER A 89 3.40 6.45 -2.60
CA SER A 89 4.69 6.71 -1.95
C SER A 89 4.84 8.16 -1.47
N GLN A 90 4.02 9.08 -2.00
CA GLN A 90 3.96 10.48 -1.54
C GLN A 90 3.22 10.64 -0.20
N SER A 91 2.38 9.67 0.16
CA SER A 91 1.55 9.71 1.38
C SER A 91 1.92 8.63 2.40
N ILE A 92 2.57 7.54 1.98
CA ILE A 92 2.89 6.39 2.81
C ILE A 92 4.37 6.04 2.66
N GLY A 93 5.08 5.99 3.79
CA GLY A 93 6.47 5.56 3.89
C GLY A 93 6.61 4.32 4.77
N PHE A 94 7.83 3.79 4.87
CA PHE A 94 8.16 2.67 5.74
C PHE A 94 9.35 2.97 6.64
N ARG A 95 9.24 2.56 7.91
CA ARG A 95 10.35 2.48 8.87
C ARG A 95 10.55 1.01 9.19
N ALA A 96 11.58 0.42 8.58
CA ALA A 96 11.73 -1.03 8.54
C ALA A 96 10.41 -1.68 8.05
N GLU A 97 9.87 -2.65 8.78
CA GLU A 97 8.65 -3.36 8.43
C GLU A 97 7.34 -2.57 8.65
N VAL A 98 7.39 -1.41 9.32
CA VAL A 98 6.19 -0.66 9.73
C VAL A 98 5.90 0.46 8.74
N ALA A 99 4.66 0.51 8.22
CA ALA A 99 4.24 1.60 7.35
C ALA A 99 3.74 2.79 8.17
N TYR A 100 3.93 4.01 7.69
CA TYR A 100 3.49 5.25 8.35
C TYR A 100 3.10 6.32 7.32
N GLY A 101 2.24 7.26 7.72
CA GLY A 101 1.83 8.38 6.88
C GLY A 101 2.91 9.46 6.80
N LEU A 102 3.13 9.98 5.59
CA LEU A 102 4.08 11.05 5.28
C LEU A 102 3.38 12.41 5.13
N ASP A 103 2.13 12.40 4.68
CA ASP A 103 1.43 13.62 4.30
C ASP A 103 0.85 14.36 5.51
N ARG A 104 0.97 15.70 5.49
CA ARG A 104 0.42 16.57 6.55
C ARG A 104 -1.10 16.52 6.65
N ALA A 105 -1.80 16.14 5.58
CA ALA A 105 -3.25 15.99 5.58
C ALA A 105 -3.70 14.71 6.31
N GLY A 106 -2.78 13.81 6.67
CA GLY A 106 -3.04 12.57 7.37
C GLY A 106 -3.78 11.51 6.55
N ARG A 107 -3.79 11.60 5.22
CA ARG A 107 -4.44 10.64 4.31
C ARG A 107 -3.74 9.28 4.35
N GLY A 108 -2.42 9.26 4.42
CA GLY A 108 -1.61 8.05 4.55
C GLY A 108 -1.99 7.28 5.80
N GLU A 109 -1.98 7.94 6.97
CA GLU A 109 -2.39 7.33 8.24
C GLU A 109 -3.84 6.81 8.23
N ARG A 110 -4.76 7.57 7.63
CA ARG A 110 -6.16 7.12 7.49
C ARG A 110 -6.26 5.90 6.59
N THR A 111 -5.52 5.87 5.49
CA THR A 111 -5.44 4.71 4.57
C THR A 111 -4.88 3.48 5.27
N LEU A 112 -3.76 3.63 5.99
CA LEU A 112 -3.12 2.55 6.74
C LEU A 112 -4.08 1.92 7.75
N ARG A 113 -4.82 2.73 8.50
CA ARG A 113 -5.83 2.28 9.45
C ARG A 113 -7.04 1.64 8.75
N ALA A 114 -7.58 2.32 7.74
CA ALA A 114 -8.76 1.87 7.00
C ALA A 114 -8.56 0.52 6.27
N LEU A 115 -7.33 0.22 5.86
CA LEU A 115 -6.97 -1.00 5.14
C LEU A 115 -6.29 -2.06 6.04
N GLY A 116 -6.02 -1.74 7.30
CA GLY A 116 -5.32 -2.64 8.22
C GLY A 116 -3.91 -3.01 7.74
N LEU A 117 -3.19 -2.05 7.17
CA LEU A 117 -1.87 -2.28 6.56
C LEU A 117 -0.75 -2.50 7.58
N ASN A 118 -1.01 -2.29 8.87
CA ASN A 118 -0.11 -2.63 9.98
C ASN A 118 -0.68 -3.70 10.92
N ARG A 119 -1.55 -4.59 10.41
CA ARG A 119 -1.95 -5.80 11.16
C ARG A 119 -0.74 -6.71 11.41
N ILE A 120 -0.76 -7.42 12.54
CA ILE A 120 0.37 -8.20 13.07
C ILE A 120 0.95 -9.12 12.00
N GLU A 121 0.11 -9.90 11.32
CA GLU A 121 0.55 -10.91 10.35
C GLU A 121 1.25 -10.27 9.13
N LEU A 122 0.81 -9.09 8.71
CA LEU A 122 1.42 -8.35 7.60
C LEU A 122 2.72 -7.65 8.01
N VAL A 123 2.81 -7.19 9.27
CA VAL A 123 4.05 -6.65 9.83
C VAL A 123 5.10 -7.75 9.96
N GLU A 124 4.72 -8.93 10.44
CA GLU A 124 5.61 -10.09 10.56
C GLU A 124 6.12 -10.57 9.20
N SER A 125 5.23 -10.72 8.21
CA SER A 125 5.64 -11.10 6.85
C SER A 125 6.59 -10.08 6.22
N ARG A 126 6.35 -8.78 6.43
CA ARG A 126 7.27 -7.71 6.00
C ARG A 126 8.61 -7.79 6.71
N ARG A 127 8.62 -8.06 8.02
CA ARG A 127 9.85 -8.20 8.82
C ARG A 127 10.71 -9.35 8.31
N ASP A 128 10.12 -10.50 8.04
CA ASP A 128 10.89 -11.65 7.53
C ASP A 128 11.45 -11.38 6.14
N TYR A 129 10.64 -10.79 5.25
CA TYR A 129 11.13 -10.34 3.95
C TYR A 129 12.25 -9.30 4.07
N LEU A 130 12.14 -8.36 4.99
CA LEU A 130 13.16 -7.34 5.24
C LEU A 130 14.49 -7.94 5.71
N LYS A 131 14.44 -8.95 6.59
CA LYS A 131 15.65 -9.68 7.03
C LYS A 131 16.37 -10.35 5.85
N ASP A 132 15.62 -10.95 4.91
CA ASP A 132 16.20 -11.54 3.71
C ASP A 132 16.92 -10.50 2.87
N LEU A 133 16.29 -9.32 2.67
CA LEU A 133 16.92 -8.22 1.94
C LEU A 133 18.17 -7.69 2.65
N GLN A 134 18.14 -7.58 3.98
CA GLN A 134 19.29 -7.18 4.79
C GLN A 134 20.44 -8.19 4.68
N ALA A 135 20.14 -9.49 4.65
CA ALA A 135 21.15 -10.52 4.44
C ALA A 135 21.79 -10.42 3.04
N PHE A 136 21.01 -10.19 1.99
CA PHE A 136 21.55 -9.94 0.65
C PHE A 136 22.45 -8.71 0.63
N ARG A 137 22.03 -7.62 1.27
CA ARG A 137 22.84 -6.41 1.39
C ARG A 137 24.15 -6.66 2.11
N GLN A 138 24.13 -7.45 3.18
CA GLN A 138 25.35 -7.82 3.91
C GLN A 138 26.33 -8.60 3.03
N ILE A 139 25.84 -9.49 2.15
CA ILE A 139 26.69 -10.21 1.19
C ILE A 139 27.38 -9.22 0.24
N VAL A 140 26.63 -8.26 -0.30
CA VAL A 140 27.19 -7.22 -1.20
C VAL A 140 28.28 -6.41 -0.48
N SER A 141 27.99 -5.90 0.72
CA SER A 141 28.96 -5.14 1.52
C SER A 141 30.22 -5.94 1.88
N LEU A 142 30.08 -7.23 2.20
CA LEU A 142 31.22 -8.10 2.47
C LEU A 142 32.07 -8.35 1.22
N ALA A 143 31.46 -8.42 0.04
CA ALA A 143 32.17 -8.56 -1.22
C ALA A 143 32.93 -7.28 -1.59
N GLU A 144 32.34 -6.10 -1.39
CA GLU A 144 33.02 -4.81 -1.57
C GLU A 144 34.29 -4.72 -0.69
N ALA A 145 34.22 -5.21 0.54
CA ALA A 145 35.36 -5.25 1.46
C ALA A 145 36.42 -6.30 1.10
N LYS A 146 36.11 -7.25 0.20
CA LYS A 146 36.99 -8.38 -0.19
C LYS A 146 37.00 -8.55 -1.72
N PRO A 147 37.55 -7.59 -2.47
CA PRO A 147 37.49 -7.57 -3.94
C PRO A 147 38.12 -8.83 -4.58
N ASP A 148 39.17 -9.38 -3.98
CA ASP A 148 39.89 -10.54 -4.52
C ASP A 148 39.21 -11.89 -4.26
N ASN A 149 38.12 -11.93 -3.49
CA ASN A 149 37.40 -13.16 -3.19
C ASN A 149 36.36 -13.47 -4.28
N ALA A 150 36.79 -14.14 -5.36
CA ALA A 150 35.93 -14.44 -6.51
C ALA A 150 34.61 -15.17 -6.17
N PRO A 151 34.59 -16.21 -5.30
CA PRO A 151 33.32 -16.81 -4.86
C PRO A 151 32.35 -15.83 -4.18
N LEU A 152 32.89 -14.92 -3.36
CA LEU A 152 32.08 -13.91 -2.70
C LEU A 152 31.56 -12.84 -3.67
N GLN A 153 32.35 -12.46 -4.67
CA GLN A 153 31.89 -11.57 -5.77
C GLN A 153 30.71 -12.20 -6.54
N GLN A 154 30.79 -13.50 -6.84
CA GLN A 154 29.71 -14.20 -7.52
C GLN A 154 28.43 -14.24 -6.66
N ALA A 155 28.55 -14.46 -5.36
CA ALA A 155 27.41 -14.40 -4.44
C ALA A 155 26.79 -13.00 -4.35
N ALA A 156 27.63 -11.95 -4.34
CA ALA A 156 27.17 -10.57 -4.35
C ALA A 156 26.40 -10.21 -5.62
N GLN A 157 26.86 -10.63 -6.80
CA GLN A 157 26.11 -10.42 -8.05
C GLN A 157 24.70 -11.03 -7.99
N ALA A 158 24.56 -12.22 -7.42
CA ALA A 158 23.24 -12.83 -7.23
C ALA A 158 22.39 -12.06 -6.20
N ALA A 159 23.00 -11.58 -5.11
CA ALA A 159 22.35 -10.78 -4.09
C ALA A 159 21.86 -9.42 -4.64
N GLU A 160 22.68 -8.73 -5.44
CA GLU A 160 22.33 -7.49 -6.13
C GLU A 160 21.11 -7.66 -7.03
N GLN A 161 21.06 -8.74 -7.82
CA GLN A 161 19.89 -9.05 -8.65
C GLN A 161 18.62 -9.23 -7.81
N ARG A 162 18.72 -9.82 -6.61
CA ARG A 162 17.58 -9.93 -5.69
C ARG A 162 17.14 -8.57 -5.17
N LEU A 163 18.08 -7.71 -4.77
CA LEU A 163 17.79 -6.36 -4.30
C LEU A 163 17.18 -5.48 -5.40
N MET A 164 17.71 -5.52 -6.62
CA MET A 164 17.17 -4.77 -7.77
C MET A 164 15.75 -5.20 -8.13
N ARG A 165 15.43 -6.50 -7.99
CA ARG A 165 14.07 -7.01 -8.19
C ARG A 165 13.12 -6.55 -7.09
N ALA A 166 13.59 -6.50 -5.84
CA ALA A 166 12.76 -6.14 -4.69
C ALA A 166 12.21 -4.71 -4.76
N VAL A 167 12.87 -3.81 -5.48
CA VAL A 167 12.45 -2.41 -5.65
C VAL A 167 11.59 -2.15 -6.89
N GLN A 168 11.22 -3.18 -7.67
CA GLN A 168 10.36 -3.01 -8.85
C GLN A 168 8.88 -2.87 -8.44
N ASP A 169 8.06 -2.16 -9.22
CA ASP A 169 6.63 -1.91 -8.87
C ASP A 169 5.80 -3.19 -8.74
N SER A 170 6.18 -4.23 -9.49
CA SER A 170 5.52 -5.54 -9.45
C SER A 170 5.97 -6.41 -8.26
N ALA A 171 6.99 -6.00 -7.51
CA ALA A 171 7.52 -6.78 -6.40
C ALA A 171 6.67 -6.64 -5.14
N ALA A 172 6.54 -7.74 -4.40
CA ALA A 172 5.96 -7.70 -3.07
C ALA A 172 6.76 -6.74 -2.18
N TYR A 173 6.05 -5.88 -1.44
CA TYR A 173 6.63 -4.93 -0.50
C TYR A 173 7.62 -3.92 -1.13
N ALA A 174 7.48 -3.60 -2.43
CA ALA A 174 8.39 -2.70 -3.14
C ALA A 174 8.60 -1.35 -2.44
N GLY A 175 7.54 -0.73 -1.90
CA GLY A 175 7.65 0.54 -1.15
C GLY A 175 8.54 0.43 0.10
N MET A 176 8.49 -0.71 0.79
CA MET A 176 9.35 -0.99 1.93
C MET A 176 10.80 -1.23 1.49
N ALA A 177 11.01 -2.03 0.45
CA ALA A 177 12.34 -2.29 -0.10
C ALA A 177 13.02 -0.99 -0.56
N ARG A 178 12.29 -0.10 -1.24
CA ARG A 178 12.80 1.23 -1.63
C ARG A 178 13.17 2.09 -0.42
N SER A 179 12.33 2.08 0.61
CA SER A 179 12.62 2.83 1.85
C SER A 179 13.88 2.31 2.54
N MET A 180 14.09 0.99 2.56
CA MET A 180 15.33 0.38 3.08
C MET A 180 16.55 0.84 2.28
N MET A 181 16.50 0.79 0.94
CA MET A 181 17.64 1.17 0.10
C MET A 181 17.97 2.67 0.18
N ALA A 182 16.98 3.53 0.39
CA ALA A 182 17.19 4.98 0.50
C ALA A 182 17.82 5.41 1.83
N ALA A 183 17.55 4.69 2.93
CA ALA A 183 18.03 5.04 4.26
C ALA A 183 19.56 4.99 4.41
N ASP A 184 20.26 4.31 3.50
CA ASP A 184 21.71 4.15 3.55
C ASP A 184 22.48 5.14 2.64
N GLY A 185 21.76 5.97 1.88
CA GLY A 185 22.36 7.07 1.10
C GLY A 185 22.42 8.40 1.85
N SER A 186 22.06 8.42 3.14
CA SER A 186 21.95 9.61 4.00
C SER A 186 22.99 9.62 5.12
#